data_AF-A0AB74FDM4-F1
#
_entry.id   AF-A0AB74FDM4-F1
#
_cell.length_a   1.000
_cell.length_b   1.000
_cell.length_c   1.000
_cell.angle_alpha   90.00
_cell.angle_beta   90.00
_cell.angle_gamma   90.00
#
_symmetry.space_group_name_H-M   'P 1'
#
loop_
_entity.id
_entity.type
_entity.pdbx_description
1 polymer ?
#
loop_
_entity_poly.entity_id
_entity_poly.type
_entity_poly.pdbx_seq_one_letter_code
_entity_poly.pdbx_strand_id
1 'polypeptide(L)'
;MTTQAITDIKELVGEMPARGCEWPSHACDSQAHWIARCHCMRGWVCVSLVLELCDRHKDEALSIATEAVTERRFCYSCGVAALSSSDVVGPVMPL
;
A
#
# COMPACT_ATOMS: atom_id res chain seq x y z
N MET A 1 17.68 41.23 -28.30
CA MET A 1 17.32 39.81 -28.35
C MET A 1 17.10 39.34 -26.93
N THR A 2 15.84 39.12 -26.53
CA THR A 2 15.51 38.56 -25.22
C THR A 2 15.34 37.06 -25.39
N THR A 3 16.38 36.31 -25.03
CA THR A 3 16.34 34.85 -24.97
C THR A 3 15.39 34.47 -23.86
N GLN A 4 14.17 34.07 -24.19
CA GLN A 4 13.30 33.40 -23.24
C GLN A 4 13.92 32.04 -22.94
N ALA A 5 14.46 31.89 -21.73
CA ALA A 5 14.82 30.60 -21.20
C ALA A 5 13.53 29.78 -21.13
N ILE A 6 13.40 28.81 -22.05
CA ILE A 6 12.42 27.74 -21.90
C ILE A 6 12.98 26.90 -20.75
N THR A 7 12.60 27.24 -19.52
CA THR A 7 12.94 26.42 -18.35
C THR A 7 12.22 25.09 -18.56
N ASP A 8 13.01 24.04 -18.80
CA ASP A 8 12.52 22.69 -19.00
C ASP A 8 11.68 22.32 -17.78
N ILE A 9 10.38 22.10 -17.96
CA ILE A 9 9.46 21.82 -16.85
C ILE A 9 9.96 20.59 -16.06
N LYS A 10 10.69 19.66 -16.68
CA LYS A 10 11.34 18.53 -15.98
C LYS A 10 12.39 18.93 -14.93
N GLU A 11 13.05 20.08 -15.06
CA GLU A 11 13.93 20.59 -14.00
C GLU A 11 13.16 21.29 -12.88
N LEU A 12 11.93 21.75 -13.15
CA LEU A 12 11.08 22.45 -12.17
C LEU A 12 10.19 21.50 -11.36
N VAL A 13 9.68 20.45 -12.01
CA VAL A 13 9.05 19.28 -11.39
C VAL A 13 10.07 18.14 -11.47
N GLY A 14 10.96 18.09 -10.47
CA GLY A 14 11.81 16.92 -10.24
C GLY A 14 11.01 15.62 -10.30
N GLU A 15 11.71 14.50 -10.49
CA GLU A 15 11.17 13.15 -10.71
C GLU A 15 9.81 12.93 -10.04
N MET A 16 8.82 12.46 -10.84
CA MET A 16 7.44 12.12 -10.47
C MET A 16 7.21 12.05 -8.96
N PRO A 17 6.30 12.86 -8.38
CA PRO A 17 6.18 13.00 -6.94
C PRO A 17 6.02 11.61 -6.36
N ALA A 18 6.97 11.26 -5.49
CA ALA A 18 6.98 9.97 -4.88
C ALA A 18 5.59 9.71 -4.28
N ARG A 19 4.98 8.61 -4.70
CA ARG A 19 3.58 8.36 -4.39
C ARG A 19 3.45 8.24 -2.86
N GLY A 20 2.38 8.83 -2.32
CA GLY A 20 2.14 8.84 -0.88
C GLY A 20 1.67 7.48 -0.39
N CYS A 21 1.90 7.21 0.90
CA CYS A 21 1.36 6.02 1.54
C CYS A 21 -0.18 6.03 1.54
N GLU A 22 -0.80 4.96 1.06
CA GLU A 22 -2.26 4.80 0.87
C GLU A 22 -2.93 4.07 2.04
N TRP A 23 -2.41 4.26 3.26
CA TRP A 23 -2.94 3.55 4.43
C TRP A 23 -4.43 3.88 4.69
N PRO A 24 -5.32 2.88 4.85
CA PRO A 24 -6.76 3.11 4.82
C PRO A 24 -7.34 3.67 6.13
N SER A 25 -6.68 3.52 7.29
CA SER A 25 -7.26 3.96 8.57
C SER A 25 -7.07 5.45 8.87
N HIS A 26 -6.03 6.06 8.31
CA HIS A 26 -5.71 7.47 8.53
C HIS A 26 -4.77 7.98 7.42
N ALA A 27 -4.85 9.29 7.14
CA ALA A 27 -3.94 9.93 6.20
C ALA A 27 -2.49 9.79 6.69
N CYS A 28 -1.60 9.42 5.77
CA CYS A 28 -0.18 9.28 6.04
C CYS A 28 0.61 10.15 5.06
N ASP A 29 1.36 11.11 5.59
CA ASP A 29 2.16 12.04 4.78
C ASP A 29 3.55 11.47 4.42
N SER A 30 3.75 10.17 4.63
CA SER A 30 5.00 9.48 4.33
C SER A 30 5.04 9.01 2.89
N GLN A 31 6.22 9.09 2.29
CA GLN A 31 6.50 8.53 0.98
C GLN A 31 6.34 7.00 0.99
N ALA A 32 5.68 6.45 -0.03
CA ALA A 32 5.60 5.02 -0.24
C ALA A 32 6.90 4.48 -0.84
N HIS A 33 7.36 3.35 -0.30
CA HIS A 33 8.54 2.61 -0.77
C HIS A 33 8.17 1.18 -1.21
N TRP A 34 6.93 0.77 -0.98
CA TRP A 34 6.48 -0.59 -1.18
C TRP A 34 5.10 -0.62 -1.83
N ILE A 35 4.84 -1.66 -2.60
CA ILE A 35 3.53 -1.98 -3.13
C ILE A 35 3.12 -3.37 -2.63
N ALA A 36 1.92 -3.46 -2.07
CA ALA A 36 1.40 -4.70 -1.50
C ALA A 36 -0.05 -4.92 -1.92
N ARG A 37 -0.40 -6.16 -2.23
CA ARG A 37 -1.81 -6.56 -2.33
C ARG A 37 -2.32 -6.91 -0.94
N CYS A 38 -3.31 -6.17 -0.46
CA CYS A 38 -3.93 -6.34 0.84
C CYS A 38 -5.38 -6.81 0.69
N HIS A 39 -5.71 -7.89 1.37
CA HIS A 39 -7.06 -8.38 1.53
C HIS A 39 -7.73 -7.69 2.71
N CYS A 40 -8.74 -6.86 2.44
CA CYS A 40 -9.42 -6.05 3.45
C CYS A 40 -10.94 -6.06 3.28
N MET A 41 -11.64 -5.63 4.32
CA MET A 41 -13.09 -5.41 4.28
C MET A 41 -13.37 -3.94 3.99
N ARG A 42 -14.17 -3.68 2.96
CA ARG A 42 -14.69 -2.34 2.68
C ARG A 42 -16.21 -2.37 2.84
N GLY A 43 -16.67 -2.01 4.04
CA GLY A 43 -18.05 -2.26 4.45
C GLY A 43 -18.30 -3.75 4.64
N TRP A 44 -19.31 -4.30 3.95
CA TRP A 44 -19.70 -5.73 4.01
C TRP A 44 -19.09 -6.58 2.89
N VAL A 45 -18.25 -5.99 2.05
CA VAL A 45 -17.66 -6.67 0.89
C VAL A 45 -16.17 -6.87 1.11
N CYS A 46 -15.73 -8.11 0.96
CA CYS A 46 -14.32 -8.45 0.85
C CYS A 46 -13.75 -7.91 -0.46
N VAL A 47 -12.62 -7.18 -0.38
CA VAL A 47 -11.90 -6.67 -1.53
C VAL A 47 -10.40 -6.91 -1.38
N SER A 48 -9.74 -7.19 -2.50
CA SER A 48 -8.28 -7.11 -2.58
C SER A 48 -7.91 -5.76 -3.18
N LEU A 49 -7.17 -4.96 -2.41
CA LEU A 49 -6.65 -3.67 -2.86
C LEU A 49 -5.15 -3.81 -3.07
N VAL A 50 -4.63 -3.11 -4.07
CA VAL A 50 -3.20 -2.85 -4.18
C VAL A 50 -2.96 -1.51 -3.50
N LEU A 51 -2.11 -1.52 -2.48
CA LEU A 51 -1.77 -0.34 -1.68
C LEU A 51 -0.29 -0.04 -1.82
N GLU A 52 0.01 1.24 -1.94
CA GLU A 52 1.37 1.74 -1.81
C GLU A 52 1.63 2.16 -0.36
N LEU A 53 2.72 1.66 0.22
CA LEU A 53 2.97 1.71 1.65
C LEU A 53 4.36 2.29 1.95
N CYS A 54 4.44 3.10 3.00
CA CYS A 54 5.72 3.42 3.64
C CYS A 54 6.20 2.23 4.49
N ASP A 55 7.46 2.27 4.95
CA ASP A 55 8.04 1.18 5.75
C ASP A 55 7.21 0.80 6.97
N ARG A 56 6.75 1.80 7.73
CA ARG A 56 5.92 1.60 8.92
C ARG A 56 4.63 0.84 8.60
N HIS A 57 3.92 1.25 7.56
CA HIS A 57 2.63 0.69 7.21
C HIS A 57 2.75 -0.66 6.50
N LYS A 58 3.86 -0.91 5.81
CA LYS A 58 4.23 -2.25 5.36
C LYS A 58 4.39 -3.19 6.57
N ASP A 59 5.15 -2.79 7.59
CA ASP A 59 5.39 -3.61 8.78
C ASP A 59 4.08 -3.83 9.58
N GLU A 60 3.24 -2.80 9.69
CA GLU A 60 1.91 -2.90 10.30
C GLU A 60 1.00 -3.88 9.53
N ALA A 61 0.96 -3.80 8.19
CA ALA A 61 0.20 -4.73 7.36
C ALA A 61 0.66 -6.20 7.56
N LEU A 62 1.97 -6.42 7.57
CA LEU A 62 2.56 -7.74 7.78
C LEU A 62 2.31 -8.27 9.20
N SER A 63 2.31 -7.39 10.21
CA SER A 63 1.96 -7.75 11.58
C SER A 63 0.50 -8.21 11.67
N ILE A 64 -0.43 -7.47 11.07
CA ILE A 64 -1.86 -7.83 11.00
C ILE A 64 -2.04 -9.18 10.28
N ALA A 65 -1.34 -9.39 9.16
CA ALA A 65 -1.38 -10.65 8.43
C ALA A 65 -0.87 -11.82 9.28
N THR A 66 0.22 -11.62 10.02
CA THR A 66 0.81 -12.62 10.91
C THR A 66 -0.11 -12.98 12.07
N GLU A 67 -0.75 -11.98 12.69
CA GLU A 67 -1.75 -12.18 13.73
C GLU A 67 -2.95 -12.96 13.20
N ALA A 68 -3.47 -12.61 12.01
CA ALA A 68 -4.57 -13.31 11.38
C ALA A 68 -4.27 -14.80 11.13
N VAL A 69 -3.04 -15.13 10.72
CA VAL A 69 -2.59 -16.52 10.57
C VAL A 69 -2.49 -17.23 11.92
N THR A 70 -1.89 -16.56 12.92
CA THR A 70 -1.70 -17.12 14.28
C THR A 70 -3.04 -17.48 14.91
N GLU A 71 -4.04 -16.61 14.77
CA GLU A 71 -5.40 -16.83 15.27
C GLU A 71 -6.27 -17.68 14.35
N ARG A 72 -5.76 -18.10 13.19
CA ARG A 72 -6.50 -18.83 12.15
C ARG A 72 -7.80 -18.10 11.77
N ARG A 73 -7.72 -16.78 11.65
CA ARG A 73 -8.85 -15.95 11.21
C ARG A 73 -9.27 -16.37 9.80
N PHE A 74 -10.56 -16.24 9.54
CA PHE A 74 -11.12 -16.42 8.21
C PHE A 74 -11.99 -15.23 7.85
N CYS A 75 -12.02 -14.89 6.57
CA CYS A 75 -12.90 -13.86 6.07
C CYS A 75 -14.32 -14.40 5.95
N TYR A 76 -15.24 -13.90 6.77
CA TYR A 76 -16.66 -14.27 6.74
C TYR A 76 -17.36 -13.92 5.41
N SER A 77 -16.81 -13.01 4.62
CA SER A 77 -17.41 -12.57 3.35
C SER A 77 -17.03 -13.46 2.16
N CYS A 78 -15.76 -13.87 2.02
CA CYS A 78 -15.28 -14.65 0.89
C CYS A 78 -14.82 -16.08 1.25
N GLY A 79 -14.78 -16.43 2.53
CA GLY A 79 -14.36 -17.76 3.01
C GLY A 79 -12.85 -18.01 2.98
N VAL A 80 -12.03 -17.03 2.61
CA VAL A 80 -10.56 -17.15 2.65
C VAL A 80 -10.10 -17.30 4.10
N ALA A 81 -9.41 -18.40 4.39
CA ALA A 81 -8.71 -18.60 5.66
C ALA A 81 -7.30 -18.01 5.56
N ALA A 82 -6.84 -17.33 6.62
CA ALA A 82 -5.47 -16.87 6.73
C ALA A 82 -4.55 -18.06 7.07
N LEU A 83 -4.18 -18.85 6.05
CA LEU A 83 -3.25 -19.99 6.22
C LEU A 83 -1.79 -19.54 6.16
N SER A 84 -1.54 -18.44 5.45
CA SER A 84 -0.25 -17.78 5.28
C SER A 84 -0.43 -16.25 5.30
N SER A 85 0.64 -15.52 5.61
CA SER A 85 0.58 -14.06 5.61
C SER A 85 0.25 -13.52 4.21
N SER A 86 0.69 -14.21 3.15
CA SER A 86 0.37 -13.88 1.75
C SER A 86 -1.11 -14.01 1.36
N ASP A 87 -1.91 -14.73 2.14
CA ASP A 87 -3.36 -14.78 1.94
C ASP A 87 -4.04 -13.47 2.37
N VAL A 88 -3.39 -12.72 3.27
CA VAL A 88 -3.89 -11.46 3.82
C VAL A 88 -3.15 -10.27 3.22
N VAL A 89 -1.82 -10.32 3.16
CA VAL A 89 -0.94 -9.28 2.61
C VAL A 89 0.17 -9.95 1.79
N GLY A 90 0.11 -9.79 0.48
CA GLY A 90 1.14 -10.31 -0.41
C GLY A 90 0.69 -10.45 -1.87
N PRO A 91 1.62 -10.39 -2.84
CA PRO A 91 3.05 -10.14 -2.65
C PRO A 91 3.33 -8.70 -2.20
N VAL A 92 4.47 -8.50 -1.52
CA VAL A 92 5.01 -7.18 -1.13
C VAL A 92 6.28 -6.96 -1.94
N MET A 93 6.35 -5.86 -2.69
CA MET A 93 7.47 -5.54 -3.59
C MET A 93 7.93 -4.09 -3.34
N PRO A 94 9.22 -3.78 -3.52
CA PRO A 94 9.67 -2.39 -3.52
C PRO A 94 9.09 -1.62 -4.72
N LEU A 95 8.84 -0.32 -4.54
CA LEU A 95 8.44 0.62 -5.59
C LEU A 95 9.65 1.16 -6.38
#